data_AF-A0ABD6BTQ0-F1
#
_entry.id   AF-A0ABD6BTQ0-F1
#
_cell.length_a   1.000
_cell.length_b   1.000
_cell.length_c   1.000
_cell.angle_alpha   90.00
_cell.angle_beta   90.00
_cell.angle_gamma   90.00
#
_symmetry.space_group_name_H-M   'P 1'
#
loop_
_entity.id
_entity.type
_entity.pdbx_description
1 polymer ?
#
loop_
_entity_poly.entity_id
_entity_poly.type
_entity_poly.pdbx_seq_one_letter_code
_entity_poly.pdbx_strand_id
1 'polypeptide(L)'
;MTTLLLAIDDTDSLDSDHGTGRVSRNLGAEIAAEHGISFEASVRQQFLVDPRVPYTTHNSAACLVFEATAPPVEAIIDDAGEHLVDVMADVADPGLCVAAPEDVPEAVVEFGQRATEEVLDKQEAYEVATDAGEELFLDEYGGTGDGVIGALAAVGLTAAGDDGRYIAYGDIREYGEKVTAGRLRSDGIEVRAVGEGDVADGATVYTHDWIRPERRGGGPVLPVVADGDGWKPGNLSE
;
A
#
# COMPACT_ATOMS: atom_id res chain seq x y z
N MET A 1 5.44 10.41 -17.94
CA MET A 1 4.55 10.10 -16.82
C MET A 1 5.43 9.92 -15.63
N THR A 2 5.01 10.51 -14.52
CA THR A 2 5.70 10.53 -13.23
C THR A 2 4.81 9.80 -12.25
N THR A 3 5.42 8.93 -11.46
CA THR A 3 4.76 8.21 -10.38
C THR A 3 4.67 9.12 -9.16
N LEU A 4 3.51 9.17 -8.51
CA LEU A 4 3.33 9.83 -7.22
C LEU A 4 2.90 8.78 -6.20
N LEU A 5 3.59 8.72 -5.07
CA LEU A 5 3.23 7.91 -3.92
C LEU A 5 2.48 8.77 -2.91
N LEU A 6 1.36 8.27 -2.42
CA LEU A 6 0.58 8.89 -1.35
C LEU A 6 0.25 7.82 -0.33
N ALA A 7 0.85 7.87 0.84
CA ALA A 7 0.60 6.91 1.90
C ALA A 7 -0.26 7.49 3.01
N ILE A 8 -1.15 6.64 3.52
CA ILE A 8 -2.01 6.92 4.66
C ILE A 8 -1.86 5.80 5.69
N ASP A 9 -1.96 6.16 6.96
CA ASP A 9 -2.07 5.21 8.07
C ASP A 9 -3.07 5.71 9.12
N ASP A 10 -3.47 4.81 10.01
CA ASP A 10 -4.30 5.09 11.19
C ASP A 10 -5.55 5.91 10.87
N THR A 11 -6.34 5.39 9.93
CA THR A 11 -7.61 6.02 9.47
C THR A 11 -8.86 5.35 10.04
N ASP A 12 -8.69 4.18 10.66
CA ASP A 12 -9.79 3.32 11.10
C ASP A 12 -9.76 3.05 12.61
N SER A 13 -10.82 2.42 13.10
CA SER A 13 -10.92 1.91 14.47
C SER A 13 -11.50 0.50 14.46
N LEU A 14 -11.40 -0.23 15.58
CA LEU A 14 -12.00 -1.56 15.71
C LEU A 14 -13.53 -1.58 15.50
N ASP A 15 -14.19 -0.43 15.76
CA ASP A 15 -15.63 -0.25 15.60
C ASP A 15 -16.01 0.34 14.23
N SER A 16 -15.04 0.61 13.36
CA SER A 16 -15.28 1.19 12.04
C SER A 16 -15.89 0.17 11.09
N ASP A 17 -16.91 0.60 10.32
CA ASP A 17 -17.50 -0.23 9.26
C ASP A 17 -16.49 -0.53 8.14
N HIS A 18 -15.41 0.25 8.04
CA HIS A 18 -14.40 0.21 6.98
C HIS A 18 -13.00 0.28 7.58
N GLY A 19 -12.10 -0.59 7.10
CA GLY A 19 -10.69 -0.51 7.48
C GLY A 19 -9.86 0.38 6.53
N THR A 20 -8.60 0.67 6.89
CA THR A 20 -7.66 1.52 6.13
C THR A 20 -7.56 1.13 4.66
N GLY A 21 -7.62 -0.18 4.35
CA GLY A 21 -7.58 -0.63 2.97
C GLY A 21 -8.80 -0.23 2.12
N ARG A 22 -9.97 0.04 2.72
CA ARG A 22 -11.13 0.59 1.99
C ARG A 22 -11.05 2.11 1.87
N VAL A 23 -10.58 2.78 2.91
CA VAL A 23 -10.28 4.23 2.87
C VAL A 23 -9.31 4.53 1.73
N SER A 24 -8.19 3.81 1.64
CA SER A 24 -7.18 4.01 0.59
C SER A 24 -7.73 3.86 -0.83
N ARG A 25 -8.67 2.94 -1.06
CA ARG A 25 -9.28 2.75 -2.38
C ARG A 25 -10.28 3.85 -2.73
N ASN A 26 -11.05 4.30 -1.74
CA ASN A 26 -12.00 5.39 -1.94
C ASN A 26 -11.25 6.70 -2.25
N LEU A 27 -10.25 7.03 -1.42
CA LEU A 27 -9.37 8.17 -1.61
C LEU A 27 -8.69 8.12 -2.98
N GLY A 28 -8.14 6.96 -3.37
CA GLY A 28 -7.50 6.79 -4.68
C GLY A 28 -8.43 7.07 -5.86
N ALA A 29 -9.67 6.58 -5.79
CA ALA A 29 -10.67 6.84 -6.82
C ALA A 29 -11.11 8.32 -6.87
N GLU A 30 -11.23 8.96 -5.71
CA GLU A 30 -11.64 10.36 -5.57
C GLU A 30 -10.58 11.31 -6.14
N ILE A 31 -9.33 11.20 -5.68
CA ILE A 31 -8.20 12.00 -6.15
C ILE A 31 -7.98 11.81 -7.67
N ALA A 32 -8.08 10.57 -8.17
CA ALA A 32 -7.98 10.30 -9.60
C ALA A 32 -9.08 11.01 -10.41
N ALA A 33 -10.33 10.99 -9.92
CA ALA A 33 -11.45 11.63 -10.57
C ALA A 33 -11.35 13.16 -10.55
N GLU A 34 -10.98 13.75 -9.41
CA GLU A 34 -10.91 15.20 -9.22
C GLU A 34 -9.79 15.83 -10.04
N HIS A 35 -8.59 15.24 -10.04
CA HIS A 35 -7.43 15.81 -10.72
C HIS A 35 -7.18 15.24 -12.12
N GLY A 36 -7.97 14.27 -12.57
CA GLY A 36 -7.81 13.63 -13.88
C GLY A 36 -6.48 12.88 -14.02
N ILE A 37 -6.02 12.25 -12.93
CA ILE A 37 -4.81 11.42 -12.88
C ILE A 37 -5.17 9.93 -12.84
N SER A 38 -4.21 9.05 -13.09
CA SER A 38 -4.46 7.60 -13.05
C SER A 38 -4.16 7.05 -11.67
N PHE A 39 -5.11 6.34 -11.06
CA PHE A 39 -4.88 5.55 -9.85
C PHE A 39 -4.50 4.13 -10.25
N GLU A 40 -3.22 3.77 -10.10
CA GLU A 40 -2.69 2.49 -10.57
C GLU A 40 -2.85 1.39 -9.52
N ALA A 41 -2.60 1.72 -8.25
CA ALA A 41 -2.55 0.72 -7.20
C ALA A 41 -2.72 1.29 -5.79
N SER A 42 -3.11 0.42 -4.86
CA SER A 42 -2.87 0.63 -3.43
C SER A 42 -2.13 -0.58 -2.88
N VAL A 43 -0.98 -0.34 -2.26
CA VAL A 43 -0.06 -1.31 -1.69
C VAL A 43 -0.15 -1.22 -0.17
N ARG A 44 -0.57 -2.30 0.49
CA ARG A 44 -0.58 -2.38 1.95
C ARG A 44 0.79 -2.83 2.44
N GLN A 45 1.38 -2.06 3.33
CA GLN A 45 2.65 -2.36 4.00
C GLN A 45 2.38 -2.90 5.39
N GLN A 46 3.01 -4.01 5.74
CA GLN A 46 2.82 -4.68 7.04
C GLN A 46 3.95 -4.27 7.97
N PHE A 47 3.60 -3.78 9.16
CA PHE A 47 4.57 -3.38 10.18
C PHE A 47 4.63 -4.39 11.34
N LEU A 48 5.51 -4.11 12.30
CA LEU A 48 5.75 -4.95 13.46
C LEU A 48 4.45 -5.28 14.22
N VAL A 49 4.19 -6.58 14.43
CA VAL A 49 3.10 -7.02 15.31
C VAL A 49 3.65 -7.15 16.74
N ASP A 50 3.44 -6.12 17.56
CA ASP A 50 3.93 -6.06 18.94
C ASP A 50 2.87 -5.47 19.89
N PRO A 51 2.67 -6.02 21.10
CA PRO A 51 1.70 -5.51 22.07
C PRO A 51 1.93 -4.05 22.53
N ARG A 52 3.12 -3.49 22.28
CA ARG A 52 3.45 -2.09 22.59
C ARG A 52 2.91 -1.11 21.55
N VAL A 53 2.52 -1.58 20.36
CA VAL A 53 1.95 -0.76 19.30
C VAL A 53 0.43 -0.93 19.32
N PRO A 54 -0.35 0.13 19.57
CA PRO A 54 -1.80 0.09 19.35
C PRO A 54 -2.10 -0.11 17.87
N TYR A 55 -2.97 -1.05 17.52
CA TYR A 55 -3.48 -1.22 16.15
C TYR A 55 -4.87 -1.84 16.19
N THR A 56 -5.62 -1.75 15.08
CA THR A 56 -6.95 -2.33 14.95
C THR A 56 -6.86 -3.84 14.67
N THR A 57 -7.09 -4.25 13.43
CA THR A 57 -6.93 -5.66 13.00
C THR A 57 -5.49 -5.94 12.60
N HIS A 58 -4.83 -4.97 11.97
CA HIS A 58 -3.46 -5.09 11.47
C HIS A 58 -2.71 -3.80 11.80
N ASN A 59 -1.44 -3.93 12.20
CA ASN A 59 -0.52 -2.79 12.20
C ASN A 59 0.01 -2.60 10.77
N SER A 60 -0.68 -1.78 9.97
CA SER A 60 -0.38 -1.66 8.54
C SER A 60 -0.87 -0.34 7.96
N ALA A 61 -0.04 0.26 7.10
CA ALA A 61 -0.40 1.43 6.30
C ALA A 61 -0.71 1.06 4.84
N ALA A 62 -1.32 1.98 4.10
CA ALA A 62 -1.58 1.83 2.67
C ALA A 62 -0.89 2.95 1.88
N CYS A 63 -0.11 2.57 0.87
CA CYS A 63 0.51 3.49 -0.09
C CYS A 63 -0.20 3.39 -1.44
N LEU A 64 -0.83 4.48 -1.85
CA LEU A 64 -1.45 4.66 -3.15
C LEU A 64 -0.39 5.05 -4.18
N VAL A 65 -0.54 4.53 -5.39
CA VAL A 65 0.33 4.78 -6.53
C VAL A 65 -0.49 5.45 -7.62
N PHE A 66 -0.08 6.65 -8.00
CA PHE A 66 -0.69 7.40 -9.09
C PHE A 66 0.29 7.60 -10.23
N GLU A 67 -0.23 7.67 -11.46
CA GLU A 67 0.52 8.06 -12.65
C GLU A 67 -0.09 9.32 -13.25
N ALA A 68 0.75 10.33 -13.48
CA ALA A 68 0.33 11.60 -14.04
C ALA A 68 1.43 12.25 -14.88
N THR A 69 1.08 13.25 -15.67
CA THR A 69 2.06 14.18 -16.24
C THR A 69 1.95 15.49 -15.47
N ALA A 70 2.99 15.85 -14.72
CA ALA A 70 3.01 17.03 -13.85
C ALA A 70 1.79 17.08 -12.89
N PRO A 71 1.68 16.12 -11.94
CA PRO A 71 0.58 16.11 -10.98
C PRO A 71 0.53 17.42 -10.17
N PRO A 72 -0.66 17.96 -9.86
CA PRO A 72 -0.82 19.12 -8.98
C PRO A 72 -0.63 18.69 -7.51
N VAL A 73 0.63 18.39 -7.13
CA VAL A 73 0.96 17.75 -5.84
C VAL A 73 0.39 18.49 -4.63
N GLU A 74 0.50 19.81 -4.57
CA GLU A 74 -0.04 20.61 -3.45
C GLU A 74 -1.57 20.45 -3.32
N ALA A 75 -2.31 20.51 -4.43
CA ALA A 75 -3.77 20.34 -4.40
C ALA A 75 -4.16 18.90 -4.02
N ILE A 76 -3.40 17.91 -4.47
CA ILE A 76 -3.61 16.50 -4.09
C ILE A 76 -3.40 16.31 -2.59
N ILE A 77 -2.38 16.96 -2.01
CA ILE A 77 -2.11 16.93 -0.56
C ILE A 77 -3.27 17.55 0.20
N ASP A 78 -3.72 18.74 -0.21
CA ASP A 78 -4.84 19.44 0.43
C ASP A 78 -6.11 18.57 0.40
N ASP A 79 -6.52 18.08 -0.77
CA ASP A 79 -7.73 17.28 -0.94
C ASP A 79 -7.64 15.93 -0.21
N ALA A 80 -6.46 15.29 -0.19
CA ALA A 80 -6.26 14.06 0.57
C ALA A 80 -6.33 14.29 2.08
N GLY A 81 -5.76 15.39 2.56
CA GLY A 81 -5.85 15.81 3.96
C GLY A 81 -7.27 16.09 4.41
N GLU A 82 -8.04 16.83 3.61
CA GLU A 82 -9.47 17.08 3.86
C GLU A 82 -10.26 15.76 3.91
N HIS A 83 -10.03 14.86 2.95
CA HIS A 83 -10.66 13.54 2.94
C HIS A 83 -10.35 12.74 4.21
N LEU A 84 -9.10 12.73 4.68
CA LEU A 84 -8.72 12.00 5.89
C LEU A 84 -9.47 12.51 7.12
N VAL A 85 -9.58 13.83 7.28
CA VAL A 85 -10.33 14.46 8.39
C VAL A 85 -11.81 14.11 8.33
N ASP A 86 -12.38 14.03 7.12
CA ASP A 86 -13.81 13.74 6.93
C ASP A 86 -14.18 12.28 7.20
N VAL A 87 -13.26 11.34 6.97
CA VAL A 87 -13.55 9.89 7.05
C VAL A 87 -12.93 9.18 8.23
N MET A 88 -11.99 9.81 8.94
CA MET A 88 -11.32 9.19 10.09
C MET A 88 -12.30 8.79 11.19
N ALA A 89 -11.99 7.71 11.90
CA ALA A 89 -12.72 7.36 13.11
C ALA A 89 -12.39 8.35 14.25
N ASP A 90 -13.30 8.51 15.21
CA ASP A 90 -13.16 9.46 16.34
C ASP A 90 -11.86 9.31 17.15
N VAL A 91 -11.26 8.12 17.13
CA VAL A 91 -10.06 7.75 17.91
C VAL A 91 -8.83 7.52 17.04
N ALA A 92 -8.93 7.75 15.74
CA ALA A 92 -7.85 7.52 14.80
C ALA A 92 -6.87 8.69 14.79
N ASP A 93 -5.63 8.42 14.38
CA ASP A 93 -4.53 9.40 14.38
C ASP A 93 -3.88 9.51 12.99
N PRO A 94 -4.62 9.94 11.93
CA PRO A 94 -4.17 9.74 10.56
C PRO A 94 -2.88 10.48 10.25
N GLY A 95 -1.98 9.80 9.54
CA GLY A 95 -0.81 10.41 8.91
C GLY A 95 -0.91 10.37 7.40
N LEU A 96 -0.34 11.38 6.74
CA LEU A 96 -0.24 11.48 5.29
C LEU A 96 1.21 11.73 4.88
N CYS A 97 1.72 10.93 3.95
CA CYS A 97 3.04 11.13 3.35
C CYS A 97 2.95 11.12 1.83
N VAL A 98 3.56 12.08 1.14
CA VAL A 98 3.53 12.21 -0.31
C VAL A 98 4.91 12.48 -0.87
N ALA A 99 5.33 11.70 -1.87
CA ALA A 99 6.60 11.89 -2.57
C ALA A 99 6.59 11.19 -3.94
N ALA A 100 7.41 11.64 -4.87
CA ALA A 100 7.74 10.83 -6.05
C ALA A 100 8.78 9.76 -5.64
N PRO A 101 8.73 8.51 -6.18
CA PRO A 101 9.69 7.47 -5.82
C PRO A 101 11.16 7.88 -5.98
N GLU A 102 11.48 8.69 -6.99
CA GLU A 102 12.83 9.21 -7.25
C GLU A 102 13.33 10.20 -6.19
N ASP A 103 12.42 10.83 -5.46
CA ASP A 103 12.71 11.81 -4.41
C ASP A 103 12.72 11.17 -3.01
N VAL A 104 12.49 9.86 -2.91
CA VAL A 104 12.56 9.12 -1.64
C VAL A 104 14.02 8.71 -1.35
N PRO A 105 14.68 9.29 -0.34
CA PRO A 105 16.05 8.92 0.01
C PRO A 105 16.12 7.57 0.74
N GLU A 106 17.32 6.99 0.76
CA GLU A 106 17.61 5.72 1.45
C GLU A 106 17.21 5.76 2.94
N ALA A 107 17.37 6.91 3.62
CA ALA A 107 17.00 7.05 5.04
C ALA A 107 15.50 6.78 5.29
N VAL A 108 14.61 7.17 4.35
CA VAL A 108 13.16 6.91 4.44
C VAL A 108 12.87 5.42 4.15
N VAL A 109 13.64 4.80 3.25
CA VAL A 109 13.58 3.35 2.99
C VAL A 109 14.01 2.57 4.24
N GLU A 110 15.14 2.91 4.84
CA GLU A 110 15.65 2.30 6.08
C GLU A 110 14.67 2.48 7.25
N PHE A 111 14.05 3.66 7.38
CA PHE A 111 12.99 3.91 8.36
C PHE A 111 11.81 2.95 8.15
N GLY A 112 11.37 2.78 6.89
CA GLY A 112 10.32 1.83 6.55
C GLY A 112 10.66 0.38 6.88
N GLN A 113 11.89 -0.06 6.61
CA GLN A 113 12.37 -1.39 6.98
C GLN A 113 12.36 -1.60 8.49
N ARG A 114 12.83 -0.61 9.26
CA ARG A 114 12.82 -0.65 10.72
C ARG A 114 11.40 -0.73 11.29
N ALA A 115 10.43 -0.04 10.69
CA ALA A 115 9.02 -0.13 11.11
C ALA A 115 8.44 -1.56 11.03
N THR A 116 9.06 -2.45 10.25
CA THR A 116 8.66 -3.87 10.17
C THR A 116 9.21 -4.72 11.33
N GLU A 117 10.22 -4.24 12.05
CA GLU A 117 10.98 -5.02 13.04
C GLU A 117 11.02 -4.39 14.45
N GLU A 118 10.83 -3.07 14.57
CA GLU A 118 10.92 -2.34 15.83
C GLU A 118 9.81 -1.29 16.01
N VAL A 119 9.66 -0.83 17.26
CA VAL A 119 8.73 0.26 17.62
C VAL A 119 9.47 1.58 17.44
N LEU A 120 8.97 2.43 16.55
CA LEU A 120 9.54 3.72 16.23
C LEU A 120 8.79 4.87 16.92
N ASP A 121 9.43 6.03 16.94
CA ASP A 121 8.88 7.25 17.52
C ASP A 121 8.49 8.27 16.44
N LYS A 122 7.45 9.05 16.72
CA LYS A 122 6.94 10.10 15.84
C LYS A 122 7.97 11.19 15.59
N GLN A 123 8.74 11.57 16.62
CA GLN A 123 9.80 12.58 16.45
C GLN A 123 10.84 12.12 15.41
N GLU A 124 11.19 10.83 15.44
CA GLU A 124 12.12 10.25 14.48
C GLU A 124 11.58 10.30 13.05
N ALA A 125 10.28 10.04 12.85
CA ALA A 125 9.64 10.16 11.53
C ALA A 125 9.80 11.58 10.96
N TYR A 126 9.55 12.62 11.77
CA TYR A 126 9.73 14.01 11.34
C TYR A 126 11.19 14.39 11.09
N GLU A 127 12.13 13.89 11.89
CA GLU A 127 13.56 14.11 11.66
C GLU A 127 13.98 13.51 10.32
N VAL A 128 13.59 12.27 10.02
CA VAL A 128 13.86 11.60 8.74
C VAL A 128 13.21 12.35 7.57
N ALA A 129 11.96 12.80 7.71
CA ALA A 129 11.26 13.56 6.67
C ALA A 129 11.91 14.93 6.42
N THR A 130 12.33 15.63 7.49
CA THR A 130 13.02 16.92 7.38
C THR A 130 14.36 16.78 6.68
N ASP A 131 15.12 15.72 7.00
CA ASP A 131 16.39 15.42 6.36
C ASP A 131 16.24 14.95 4.91
N ALA A 132 15.06 14.47 4.52
CA ALA A 132 14.76 14.02 3.16
C ALA A 132 14.65 15.17 2.15
N GLY A 133 14.16 16.34 2.57
CA GLY A 133 14.03 17.52 1.71
C GLY A 133 12.59 18.03 1.58
N GLU A 134 12.40 19.07 0.76
CA GLU A 134 11.09 19.70 0.54
C GLU A 134 10.20 18.91 -0.44
N GLU A 135 10.79 17.94 -1.14
CA GLU A 135 10.11 17.08 -2.11
C GLU A 135 9.27 15.97 -1.45
N LEU A 136 9.48 15.70 -0.16
CA LEU A 136 8.70 14.77 0.64
C LEU A 136 7.82 15.53 1.61
N PHE A 137 6.51 15.36 1.46
CA PHE A 137 5.52 15.90 2.39
C PHE A 137 5.19 14.87 3.47
N LEU A 138 5.08 15.31 4.73
CA LEU A 138 4.61 14.50 5.86
C LEU A 138 3.82 15.39 6.83
N ASP A 139 2.57 15.02 7.15
CA ASP A 139 1.78 15.73 8.15
C ASP A 139 0.73 14.87 8.87
N GLU A 140 0.29 15.36 10.03
CA GLU A 140 -0.69 14.76 10.94
C GLU A 140 -2.10 15.32 10.69
N TYR A 141 -3.12 14.47 10.74
CA TYR A 141 -4.53 14.86 10.53
C TYR A 141 -5.47 14.43 11.67
N GLY A 142 -4.95 13.94 12.80
CA GLY A 142 -5.78 13.58 13.94
C GLY A 142 -5.03 13.22 15.23
N GLY A 143 -5.74 13.37 16.35
CA GLY A 143 -5.35 13.02 17.73
C GLY A 143 -3.87 13.22 18.12
N THR A 144 -3.15 12.14 18.44
CA THR A 144 -1.70 12.18 18.77
C THR A 144 -0.83 12.27 17.53
N GLY A 145 -1.37 11.94 16.35
CA GLY A 145 -0.72 12.00 15.05
C GLY A 145 0.33 10.92 14.82
N ASP A 146 0.25 9.79 15.52
CA ASP A 146 1.23 8.71 15.39
C ASP A 146 1.19 8.02 14.01
N GLY A 147 0.11 8.17 13.24
CA GLY A 147 -0.02 7.63 11.88
C GLY A 147 1.06 8.13 10.89
N VAL A 148 1.74 9.24 11.18
CA VAL A 148 2.87 9.71 10.35
C VAL A 148 4.04 8.72 10.30
N ILE A 149 4.20 7.89 11.35
CA ILE A 149 5.20 6.82 11.38
C ILE A 149 4.91 5.83 10.25
N GLY A 150 3.68 5.32 10.17
CA GLY A 150 3.31 4.35 9.16
C GLY A 150 3.19 4.94 7.77
N ALA A 151 2.71 6.19 7.64
CA ALA A 151 2.66 6.88 6.36
C ALA A 151 4.06 7.05 5.75
N LEU A 152 5.04 7.53 6.54
CA LEU A 152 6.43 7.66 6.09
C LEU A 152 7.04 6.31 5.73
N ALA A 153 6.90 5.31 6.62
CA ALA A 153 7.39 3.96 6.39
C ALA A 153 6.81 3.34 5.12
N ALA A 154 5.52 3.56 4.84
CA ALA A 154 4.87 3.01 3.67
C ALA A 154 5.31 3.64 2.35
N VAL A 155 5.62 4.94 2.33
CA VAL A 155 6.27 5.58 1.18
C VAL A 155 7.64 4.95 0.94
N GLY A 156 8.48 4.84 1.98
CA GLY A 156 9.81 4.23 1.91
C GLY A 156 9.80 2.81 1.34
N LEU A 157 9.00 1.92 1.92
CA LEU A 157 8.88 0.53 1.48
C LEU A 157 8.32 0.41 0.06
N THR A 158 7.35 1.25 -0.30
CA THR A 158 6.73 1.21 -1.64
C THR A 158 7.66 1.77 -2.71
N ALA A 159 8.52 2.75 -2.38
CA ALA A 159 9.56 3.26 -3.27
C ALA A 159 10.66 2.21 -3.49
N ALA A 160 11.15 1.57 -2.41
CA ALA A 160 12.14 0.49 -2.48
C ALA A 160 11.66 -0.68 -3.33
N GLY A 161 10.38 -1.02 -3.14
CA GLY A 161 9.61 -1.76 -4.12
C GLY A 161 9.72 -3.28 -4.05
N ASP A 162 10.25 -3.79 -2.95
CA ASP A 162 10.30 -5.20 -2.65
C ASP A 162 9.38 -5.59 -1.49
N ASP A 163 8.53 -4.69 -1.00
CA ASP A 163 7.66 -4.95 0.15
C ASP A 163 6.19 -4.59 -0.11
N GLY A 164 5.32 -5.28 0.63
CA GLY A 164 3.89 -5.03 0.65
C GLY A 164 3.08 -5.88 -0.34
N ARG A 165 1.76 -5.72 -0.28
CA ARG A 165 0.80 -6.44 -1.12
C ARG A 165 -0.21 -5.50 -1.75
N TYR A 166 -0.55 -5.74 -3.00
CA TYR A 166 -1.57 -4.98 -3.70
C TYR A 166 -2.96 -5.29 -3.13
N ILE A 167 -3.61 -4.27 -2.58
CA ILE A 167 -5.02 -4.28 -2.13
C ILE A 167 -5.96 -3.58 -3.13
N ALA A 168 -5.37 -2.87 -4.10
CA ALA A 168 -5.96 -2.48 -5.39
C ALA A 168 -4.88 -2.52 -6.48
N TYR A 169 -5.21 -3.06 -7.64
CA TYR A 169 -4.39 -3.10 -8.87
C TYR A 169 -5.26 -3.69 -9.99
N GLY A 170 -5.56 -2.93 -11.04
CA GLY A 170 -6.48 -3.38 -12.10
C GLY A 170 -7.72 -4.10 -11.55
N ASP A 171 -7.97 -5.32 -12.05
CA ASP A 171 -9.17 -6.11 -11.74
C ASP A 171 -8.96 -7.15 -10.62
N ILE A 172 -7.98 -6.98 -9.71
CA ILE A 172 -7.65 -8.00 -8.67
C ILE A 172 -8.81 -8.33 -7.71
N ARG A 173 -9.89 -7.55 -7.72
CA ARG A 173 -11.11 -7.79 -6.92
C ARG A 173 -12.26 -8.39 -7.73
N GLU A 174 -12.10 -8.54 -9.03
CA GLU A 174 -13.14 -9.04 -9.95
C GLU A 174 -12.90 -10.49 -10.40
N TYR A 175 -11.70 -11.02 -10.15
CA TYR A 175 -11.46 -12.45 -10.35
C TYR A 175 -12.39 -13.27 -9.46
N GLY A 176 -13.18 -14.16 -10.07
CA GLY A 176 -13.93 -15.18 -9.33
C GLY A 176 -13.01 -16.27 -8.78
N GLU A 177 -13.61 -17.32 -8.21
CA GLU A 177 -12.91 -18.44 -7.54
C GLU A 177 -11.77 -19.11 -8.32
N LYS A 178 -11.73 -18.96 -9.65
CA LYS A 178 -10.72 -19.57 -10.53
C LYS A 178 -10.34 -18.63 -11.67
N VAL A 179 -9.06 -18.59 -11.99
CA VAL A 179 -8.50 -17.85 -13.13
C VAL A 179 -7.33 -18.62 -13.74
N THR A 180 -7.08 -18.49 -15.04
CA THR A 180 -5.87 -19.07 -15.65
C THR A 180 -4.64 -18.20 -15.37
N ALA A 181 -3.48 -18.81 -15.15
CA ALA A 181 -2.23 -18.07 -14.97
C ALA A 181 -1.91 -17.10 -16.13
N GLY A 182 -2.25 -17.48 -17.38
CA GLY A 182 -2.07 -16.62 -18.54
C GLY A 182 -2.94 -15.35 -18.52
N ARG A 183 -4.12 -15.41 -17.90
CA ARG A 183 -5.00 -14.24 -17.71
C ARG A 183 -4.42 -13.29 -16.68
N LEU A 184 -3.91 -13.80 -15.56
CA LEU A 184 -3.21 -12.97 -14.56
C LEU A 184 -2.03 -12.23 -15.21
N ARG A 185 -1.23 -12.92 -16.03
CA ARG A 185 -0.10 -12.32 -16.75
C ARG A 185 -0.54 -11.27 -17.78
N SER A 186 -1.62 -11.51 -18.52
CA SER A 186 -2.13 -10.51 -19.47
C SER A 186 -2.60 -9.23 -18.77
N ASP A 187 -3.03 -9.36 -17.52
CA ASP A 187 -3.51 -8.27 -16.68
C ASP A 187 -2.35 -7.64 -15.86
N GLY A 188 -1.10 -7.97 -16.20
CA GLY A 188 0.10 -7.35 -15.62
C GLY A 188 0.66 -8.02 -14.36
N ILE A 189 0.09 -9.15 -13.91
CA ILE A 189 0.51 -9.84 -12.69
C ILE A 189 1.45 -11.00 -13.05
N GLU A 190 2.71 -10.93 -12.58
CA GLU A 190 3.62 -12.06 -12.68
C GLU A 190 3.11 -13.21 -11.80
N VAL A 191 3.01 -14.42 -12.35
CA VAL A 191 2.65 -15.62 -11.58
C VAL A 191 3.89 -16.47 -11.38
N ARG A 192 4.32 -16.62 -10.13
CA ARG A 192 5.57 -17.29 -9.75
C ARG A 192 5.30 -18.48 -8.83
N ALA A 193 5.78 -19.67 -9.21
CA ALA A 193 5.70 -20.83 -8.32
C ALA A 193 6.60 -20.62 -7.08
N VAL A 194 6.08 -20.96 -5.91
CA VAL A 194 6.88 -21.09 -4.68
C VAL A 194 7.51 -22.48 -4.69
N GLY A 195 8.83 -22.55 -4.93
CA GLY A 195 9.59 -23.79 -5.06
C GLY A 195 10.05 -24.06 -6.49
N GLU A 196 10.17 -25.33 -6.88
CA GLU A 196 10.57 -25.73 -8.23
C GLU A 196 9.36 -25.92 -9.14
N GLY A 197 9.44 -25.39 -10.37
CA GLY A 197 8.45 -25.61 -11.42
C GLY A 197 8.00 -24.32 -12.10
N ASP A 198 7.50 -24.46 -13.33
CA ASP A 198 6.92 -23.35 -14.10
C ASP A 198 5.39 -23.44 -14.10
N VAL A 199 4.74 -22.30 -13.97
CA VAL A 199 3.27 -22.21 -14.03
C VAL A 199 2.85 -21.93 -15.47
N ALA A 200 2.44 -22.97 -16.19
CA ALA A 200 1.96 -22.84 -17.57
C ALA A 200 0.76 -21.88 -17.68
N ASP A 201 0.63 -21.14 -18.78
CA ASP A 201 -0.46 -20.16 -18.96
C ASP A 201 -1.86 -20.78 -18.84
N GLY A 202 -2.03 -22.03 -19.29
CA GLY A 202 -3.30 -22.76 -19.18
C GLY A 202 -3.58 -23.34 -17.79
N ALA A 203 -2.66 -23.21 -16.83
CA ALA A 203 -2.85 -23.73 -15.48
C ALA A 203 -3.92 -22.93 -14.73
N THR A 204 -4.81 -23.64 -14.04
CA THR A 204 -5.82 -23.04 -13.17
C THR A 204 -5.18 -22.56 -11.87
N VAL A 205 -5.44 -21.31 -11.50
CA VAL A 205 -5.21 -20.75 -10.17
C VAL A 205 -6.56 -20.66 -9.45
N TYR A 206 -6.73 -21.46 -8.42
CA TYR A 206 -7.82 -21.43 -7.46
C TYR A 206 -7.63 -20.23 -6.53
N THR A 207 -8.29 -19.12 -6.84
CA THR A 207 -8.13 -17.84 -6.14
C THR A 207 -8.89 -17.80 -4.81
N HIS A 208 -9.99 -18.56 -4.71
CA HIS A 208 -10.95 -18.45 -3.62
C HIS A 208 -11.40 -17.00 -3.37
N ASP A 209 -11.65 -16.26 -4.45
CA ASP A 209 -12.01 -14.83 -4.46
C ASP A 209 -10.97 -13.90 -3.83
N TRP A 210 -9.73 -14.39 -3.71
CA TRP A 210 -8.63 -13.67 -3.07
C TRP A 210 -7.38 -13.65 -3.95
N ILE A 211 -7.08 -12.47 -4.51
CA ILE A 211 -5.85 -12.17 -5.23
C ILE A 211 -5.24 -10.90 -4.65
N ARG A 212 -4.10 -11.05 -3.96
CA ARG A 212 -3.29 -9.95 -3.43
C ARG A 212 -1.84 -10.20 -3.82
N PRO A 213 -1.41 -9.86 -5.04
CA PRO A 213 -0.02 -10.00 -5.44
C PRO A 213 0.90 -9.26 -4.46
N GLU A 214 2.10 -9.78 -4.27
CA GLU A 214 3.15 -9.08 -3.55
C GLU A 214 3.78 -8.04 -4.47
N ARG A 215 4.29 -6.96 -3.91
CA ARG A 215 5.12 -6.01 -4.64
C ARG A 215 6.56 -6.50 -4.60
N ARG A 216 7.12 -6.82 -5.78
CA ARG A 216 8.51 -7.27 -5.94
C ARG A 216 9.13 -6.59 -7.16
N GLY A 217 10.32 -6.03 -7.01
CA GLY A 217 11.08 -5.39 -8.09
C GLY A 217 10.30 -4.33 -8.88
N GLY A 218 9.37 -3.61 -8.25
CA GLY A 218 8.54 -2.62 -8.96
C GLY A 218 7.08 -3.02 -9.19
N GLY A 219 6.77 -4.31 -9.21
CA GLY A 219 5.51 -4.79 -9.79
C GLY A 219 4.80 -5.89 -9.02
N PRO A 220 3.59 -6.25 -9.46
CA PRO A 220 2.78 -7.30 -8.85
C PRO A 220 3.29 -8.70 -9.22
N VAL A 221 3.70 -9.44 -8.21
CA VAL A 221 4.07 -10.86 -8.30
C VAL A 221 3.14 -11.67 -7.40
N LEU A 222 2.34 -12.54 -7.98
CA LEU A 222 1.52 -13.50 -7.24
C LEU A 222 2.32 -14.80 -7.03
N PRO A 223 2.83 -15.06 -5.82
CA PRO A 223 3.36 -16.37 -5.49
C PRO A 223 2.23 -17.39 -5.50
N VAL A 224 2.46 -18.55 -6.09
CA VAL A 224 1.51 -19.66 -6.11
C VAL A 224 2.13 -20.97 -5.67
N VAL A 225 1.37 -21.79 -4.97
CA VAL A 225 1.74 -23.15 -4.56
C VAL A 225 0.84 -24.16 -5.25
N ALA A 226 1.36 -25.36 -5.50
CA ALA A 226 0.58 -26.44 -6.11
C ALA A 226 -0.64 -26.80 -5.23
N ASP A 227 -1.80 -27.00 -5.85
CA ASP A 227 -3.05 -27.35 -5.19
C ASP A 227 -3.86 -28.30 -6.09
N GLY A 228 -3.77 -29.60 -5.79
CA GLY A 228 -4.45 -30.63 -6.57
C GLY A 228 -3.98 -30.66 -8.04
N ASP A 229 -4.91 -30.37 -8.95
CA ASP A 229 -4.70 -30.29 -10.41
C ASP A 229 -4.34 -28.89 -10.91
N GLY A 230 -4.17 -27.92 -10.00
CA GLY A 230 -3.80 -26.55 -10.33
C GLY A 230 -2.92 -25.91 -9.26
N TRP A 231 -3.15 -24.64 -9.02
CA TRP A 231 -2.38 -23.79 -8.13
C TRP A 231 -3.31 -22.97 -7.26
N LYS A 232 -2.80 -22.43 -6.14
CA LYS A 232 -3.49 -21.41 -5.35
C LYS A 232 -2.49 -20.34 -4.90
N PRO A 233 -2.94 -19.12 -4.54
CA PRO A 233 -2.07 -18.12 -3.93
C PRO A 233 -1.27 -18.71 -2.77
N GLY A 234 0.04 -18.49 -2.76
CA GLY A 234 0.96 -18.97 -1.73
C GLY A 234 1.05 -18.04 -0.51
N ASN A 235 0.44 -16.85 -0.61
CA ASN A 235 0.54 -15.77 0.37
C ASN A 235 -0.78 -15.50 1.11
N LEU A 236 -1.61 -16.53 1.32
CA LEU A 236 -2.96 -16.44 1.92
C LEU A 236 -3.03 -15.93 3.37
N SER A 237 -1.92 -15.52 4.00
CA SER A 237 -1.98 -14.88 5.33
C SER A 237 -2.59 -13.48 5.20
N GLU A 238 -3.44 -13.06 6.15
CA GLU A 238 -3.88 -11.67 6.19
C GLU A 238 -2.75 -10.70 6.52
#